data_AF-A0A7V3UN14-F1
#
_entry.id   AF-A0A7V3UN14-F1
#
_cell.length_a   1.000
_cell.length_b   1.000
_cell.length_c   1.000
_cell.angle_alpha   90.00
_cell.angle_beta   90.00
_cell.angle_gamma   90.00
#
_symmetry.space_group_name_H-M   'P 1'
#
loop_
_entity.id
_entity.type
_entity.pdbx_description
1 polymer ?
#
loop_
_entity_poly.entity_id
_entity_poly.type
_entity_poly.pdbx_seq_one_letter_code
_entity_poly.pdbx_strand_id
1 'polypeptide(L)' 'MGYPTVYLALIHYPVYDKHKTLVATSITNFDIHDISRAAKTYEV' A
#
# COMPACT_ATOMS: atom_id res chain seq x y z
N MET A 1 13.42 -21.27 -13.46
CA MET A 1 13.89 -19.88 -13.28
C MET A 1 12.98 -19.24 -12.27
N GLY A 2 13.51 -18.82 -11.11
CA GLY A 2 12.69 -18.24 -10.04
C GLY A 2 12.41 -16.77 -10.31
N TYR A 3 11.15 -16.37 -10.34
CA TYR A 3 10.78 -14.96 -10.33
C TYR A 3 11.17 -14.35 -8.98
N PRO A 4 11.59 -13.06 -8.95
CA PRO A 4 11.90 -12.39 -7.70
C PRO A 4 10.65 -12.30 -6.82
N THR A 5 10.79 -12.54 -5.52
CA THR A 5 9.72 -12.34 -4.55
C THR A 5 9.46 -10.84 -4.40
N VAL A 6 8.21 -10.42 -4.60
CA VAL A 6 7.77 -9.03 -4.49
C VAL A 6 6.93 -8.88 -3.23
N TYR A 7 7.06 -7.74 -2.54
CA TYR A 7 6.25 -7.40 -1.37
C TYR A 7 5.68 -6.00 -1.55
N LEU A 8 4.51 -5.76 -0.96
CA LEU A 8 3.78 -4.50 -1.02
C LEU A 8 3.51 -3.99 0.39
N ALA A 9 3.48 -2.67 0.56
CA ALA A 9 3.15 -2.03 1.84
C ALA A 9 2.20 -0.85 1.62
N LEU A 10 1.17 -0.76 2.45
CA LEU A 10 0.26 0.37 2.53
C LEU A 10 0.66 1.25 3.72
N ILE A 11 1.36 2.35 3.45
CA ILE A 11 1.94 3.22 4.48
C ILE A 11 0.99 4.38 4.78
N HIS A 12 0.42 4.40 5.98
CA HIS A 12 -0.37 5.52 6.49
C HIS A 12 0.39 6.40 7.49
N TYR A 13 1.59 5.98 7.92
CA TYR A 13 2.52 6.79 8.71
C TYR A 13 3.95 6.23 8.51
N PRO A 14 4.98 7.08 8.38
CA PRO A 14 4.91 8.54 8.28
C PRO A 14 4.57 8.99 6.85
N VAL A 15 3.59 9.89 6.69
CA VAL A 15 3.27 10.49 5.37
C VAL A 15 3.10 12.01 5.48
N TYR A 16 3.22 12.72 4.37
CA TYR A 16 3.02 14.17 4.31
C TYR A 16 1.58 14.53 3.95
N ASP A 17 1.02 15.50 4.67
CA ASP A 17 -0.23 16.15 4.27
C ASP A 17 0.00 17.25 3.21
N LYS A 18 -1.08 17.92 2.79
CA LYS A 18 -1.04 19.03 1.83
C LYS A 18 -0.21 20.25 2.29
N HIS A 19 0.07 20.35 3.59
CA HIS A 19 0.90 21.38 4.19
C HIS A 19 2.35 20.90 4.42
N LYS A 20 2.71 19.70 3.95
CA LYS A 20 4.01 19.04 4.16
C LYS A 20 4.30 18.74 5.64
N THR A 21 3.26 18.56 6.45
CA THR A 21 3.38 18.12 7.84
C THR A 21 3.39 16.60 7.90
N LEU A 22 4.22 16.03 8.79
CA LEU A 22 4.25 14.60 9.04
C LEU A 22 3.00 14.17 9.82
N VAL A 23 2.19 13.30 9.23
CA VAL A 23 0.91 12.88 9.81
C VAL A 23 0.69 11.38 9.66
N ALA A 24 -0.26 10.86 10.44
CA ALA A 24 -0.89 9.56 10.20
C ALA A 24 -2.21 9.79 9.44
N THR A 25 -2.47 9.02 8.38
CA THR A 25 -3.72 9.08 7.61
C THR A 25 -4.64 7.91 7.95
N SER A 26 -5.95 8.08 7.73
CA SER A 26 -6.92 7.01 7.93
C SER A 26 -6.70 5.88 6.91
N ILE A 27 -6.71 4.65 7.39
CA ILE A 27 -6.76 3.45 6.54
C ILE A 27 -8.19 3.29 6.05
N THR A 28 -8.39 3.14 4.74
CA THR A 28 -9.70 2.81 4.20
C THR A 28 -9.79 1.33 3.83
N ASN A 29 -10.95 0.71 4.06
CA ASN A 29 -11.17 -0.69 3.66
C ASN A 29 -11.01 -0.86 2.14
N PHE A 30 -11.33 0.18 1.37
CA PHE A 30 -11.25 0.15 -0.09
C PHE A 30 -9.80 -0.05 -0.57
N ASP A 31 -8.84 0.68 0.00
CA ASP A 31 -7.42 0.55 -0.33
C ASP A 31 -6.93 -0.90 -0.13
N ILE A 32 -7.31 -1.54 0.99
CA ILE A 32 -6.94 -2.92 1.30
C ILE A 32 -7.49 -3.88 0.25
N HIS A 33 -8.77 -3.76 -0.09
CA HIS A 33 -9.41 -4.64 -1.07
C HIS A 33 -8.79 -4.48 -2.47
N ASP A 34 -8.50 -3.25 -2.89
CA ASP A 34 -7.94 -2.95 -4.19
C ASP A 34 -6.50 -3.47 -4.33
N ILE A 35 -5.66 -3.19 -3.33
CA ILE A 35 -4.27 -3.67 -3.29
C ILE A 35 -4.25 -5.21 -3.27
N SER A 36 -5.12 -5.85 -2.49
CA SER A 36 -5.19 -7.32 -2.40
C SER A 36 -5.58 -7.95 -3.74
N ARG A 37 -6.54 -7.37 -4.46
CA ARG A 37 -6.97 -7.85 -5.79
C ARG A 37 -5.85 -7.69 -6.82
N ALA A 38 -5.14 -6.57 -6.80
CA ALA A 38 -3.98 -6.34 -7.67
C ALA A 38 -2.86 -7.34 -7.37
N ALA A 39 -2.48 -7.53 -6.11
CA ALA A 39 -1.46 -8.50 -5.70
C ALA A 39 -1.80 -9.91 -6.19
N LYS A 40 -3.07 -10.32 -6.03
CA LYS A 40 -3.52 -11.64 -6.51
C LYS A 40 -3.49 -11.77 -8.04
N THR A 41 -3.75 -10.70 -8.78
CA THR A 41 -3.75 -10.70 -10.25
C THR A 41 -2.34 -10.89 -10.81
N TYR A 42 -1.32 -10.33 -10.14
CA TYR A 42 0.08 -10.42 -10.56
C TYR A 42 0.88 -11.50 -9.84
N GLU A 43 0.22 -12.33 -9.02
CA GLU A 43 0.84 -13.40 -8.22
C GLU A 43 2.00 -12.89 -7.34
N VAL A 44 1.79 -11.71 -6.74
CA VAL A 44 2.68 -11.08 -5.75
C VAL A 44 2.39 -11.62 -4.35
#